data_AF-A0A9D7F2X2-F1
#
_entry.id   AF-A0A9D7F2X2-F1
#
_cell.length_a   1.000
_cell.length_b   1.000
_cell.length_c   1.000
_cell.angle_alpha   90.00
_cell.angle_beta   90.00
_cell.angle_gamma   90.00
#
_symmetry.space_group_name_H-M   'P 1'
#
loop_
_entity.id
_entity.type
_entity.pdbx_description
1 polymer ?
#
loop_
_entity_poly.entity_id
_entity_poly.type
_entity_poly.pdbx_seq_one_letter_code
_entity_poly.pdbx_strand_id
1 'polypeptide(L)'
;MQKFRMLVLTDHAAHTRENSVYALLHELRKHPRCEQIDTASRSVPKNALFFQHGLQRSLFVAPVDDGFHFRSDGLAFKNRLRQASLREYDVILLRLPHPVPDEFWRFLTGIYPERQIINRPSGIQLTSNKHFLLQLADLCPPMQLCKTEEDIIGFKNQFPIVLKPPFNYGGNGIVKVEDDKVWTGNKSMTLAQFLELFRAAPVEYLGMKYLRNVDQGDKRVIVVNGEILGASIRLPAKGSWICNVAQGGSAFPAEPDQDDLHIASRLIPILLEHGIVIFGFDTLVNDAGHRTLSEINTLSIGGLPQIAQFTGRPIVKDAAHLLWEYVKSEIYGRPTAVA
;
A
#
# COMPACT_ATOMS: atom_id res chain seq x y z
N MET A 1 30.12 2.50 13.53
CA MET A 1 28.65 2.44 13.38
C MET A 1 28.31 1.15 12.65
N GLN A 2 27.41 0.31 13.17
CA GLN A 2 27.02 -0.94 12.51
C GLN A 2 26.39 -0.65 11.14
N LYS A 3 26.79 -1.43 10.13
CA LYS A 3 26.25 -1.37 8.77
C LYS A 3 25.38 -2.61 8.49
N PHE A 4 24.46 -2.48 7.54
CA PHE A 4 23.46 -3.50 7.21
C PHE A 4 23.36 -3.73 5.70
N ARG A 5 23.10 -4.98 5.34
CA ARG A 5 22.77 -5.41 3.98
C ARG A 5 21.26 -5.57 3.86
N MET A 6 20.66 -4.85 2.91
CA MET A 6 19.21 -4.85 2.67
C MET A 6 18.87 -5.53 1.34
N LEU A 7 17.88 -6.42 1.36
CA LEU A 7 17.26 -6.92 0.14
C LEU A 7 15.92 -6.23 -0.08
N VAL A 8 15.69 -5.70 -1.27
CA VAL A 8 14.41 -5.10 -1.66
C VAL A 8 13.67 -6.06 -2.58
N LEU A 9 12.51 -6.54 -2.15
CA LEU A 9 11.63 -7.39 -2.95
C LEU A 9 10.55 -6.53 -3.59
N THR A 10 10.53 -6.43 -4.92
CA THR A 10 9.67 -5.49 -5.64
C THR A 10 9.21 -6.00 -7.01
N ASP A 11 8.48 -5.19 -7.76
CA ASP A 11 8.05 -5.52 -9.11
C ASP A 11 8.08 -4.28 -10.02
N HIS A 12 9.10 -4.23 -10.88
CA HIS A 12 9.25 -3.15 -11.85
C HIS A 12 8.07 -3.03 -12.82
N ALA A 13 7.34 -4.10 -13.10
CA ALA A 13 6.21 -4.04 -14.02
C ALA A 13 5.11 -3.08 -13.55
N ALA A 14 5.05 -2.79 -12.24
CA ALA A 14 4.11 -1.85 -11.64
C ALA A 14 4.69 -0.44 -11.41
N HIS A 15 5.95 -0.19 -11.78
CA HIS A 15 6.61 1.09 -11.51
C HIS A 15 6.34 2.14 -12.58
N THR A 16 6.17 3.39 -12.14
CA THR A 16 6.24 4.58 -13.00
C THR A 16 7.36 5.50 -12.50
N ARG A 17 7.65 6.59 -13.23
CA ARG A 17 8.62 7.59 -12.76
C ARG A 17 8.21 8.17 -11.41
N GLU A 18 6.90 8.33 -11.22
CA GLU A 18 6.28 8.89 -10.03
C GLU A 18 6.08 7.82 -8.95
N ASN A 19 5.58 6.64 -9.31
CA ASN A 19 5.33 5.56 -8.36
C ASN A 19 6.42 4.49 -8.46
N SER A 20 7.56 4.72 -7.82
CA SER A 20 8.65 3.74 -7.82
C SER A 20 9.59 3.84 -6.64
N VAL A 21 10.33 2.75 -6.42
CA VAL A 21 11.25 2.60 -5.29
C VAL A 21 12.58 3.36 -5.48
N TYR A 22 12.93 3.76 -6.70
CA TYR A 22 14.28 4.24 -7.06
C TYR A 22 14.79 5.37 -6.19
N ALA A 23 14.00 6.44 -6.01
CA ALA A 23 14.42 7.59 -5.21
C ALA A 23 14.67 7.19 -3.74
N LEU A 24 13.78 6.36 -3.18
CA LEU A 24 13.93 5.85 -1.82
C LEU A 24 15.18 4.98 -1.68
N LEU A 25 15.42 4.05 -2.62
CA LEU A 25 16.60 3.18 -2.57
C LEU A 25 17.91 3.96 -2.71
N HIS A 26 17.91 5.02 -3.52
CA HIS A 26 19.06 5.89 -3.68
C HIS A 26 19.41 6.62 -2.37
N GLU A 27 18.40 7.14 -1.65
CA GLU A 27 18.62 7.77 -0.34
C GLU A 27 18.95 6.75 0.76
N LEU A 28 18.32 5.58 0.76
CA LEU A 28 18.66 4.48 1.69
C LEU A 28 20.12 4.08 1.55
N ARG A 29 20.65 3.98 0.32
CA ARG A 29 22.05 3.59 0.06
C ARG A 29 23.06 4.62 0.57
N LYS A 30 22.73 5.92 0.51
CA LYS A 30 23.59 7.00 1.00
C LYS A 30 23.71 7.03 2.51
N HIS A 31 22.77 6.40 3.22
CA HIS A 31 22.76 6.44 4.67
C HIS A 31 24.02 5.74 5.23
N PRO A 32 24.69 6.28 6.28
CA PRO A 32 25.98 5.71 6.70
C PRO A 32 25.88 4.30 7.31
N ARG A 33 24.64 3.82 7.61
CA ARG A 33 24.34 2.45 8.06
C ARG A 33 24.18 1.46 6.92
N CYS A 34 24.14 1.92 5.67
CA CYS A 34 24.03 1.03 4.53
C CYS A 34 25.41 0.41 4.23
N GLU A 35 25.47 -0.92 4.21
CA GLU A 35 26.59 -1.66 3.60
C GLU A 35 26.30 -1.92 2.13
N GLN A 36 25.13 -2.49 1.85
CA GLN A 36 24.70 -2.91 0.53
C GLN A 36 23.18 -2.88 0.43
N ILE A 37 22.67 -2.52 -0.74
CA ILE A 37 21.26 -2.76 -1.10
C ILE A 37 21.24 -3.50 -2.43
N ASP A 38 20.58 -4.64 -2.42
CA ASP A 38 20.28 -5.39 -3.64
C ASP A 38 18.76 -5.46 -3.84
N THR A 39 18.34 -5.63 -5.10
CA THR A 39 16.93 -5.71 -5.47
C THR A 39 16.63 -7.03 -6.18
N ALA A 40 15.50 -7.65 -5.84
CA ALA A 40 14.91 -8.73 -6.62
C ALA A 40 13.55 -8.26 -7.14
N SER A 41 13.39 -8.26 -8.46
CA SER A 41 12.13 -7.88 -9.10
C SER A 41 11.40 -9.10 -9.67
N ARG A 42 10.07 -9.15 -9.53
CA ARG A 42 9.19 -10.11 -10.24
C ARG A 42 9.30 -10.00 -11.75
N SER A 43 9.60 -8.82 -12.27
CA SER A 43 9.79 -8.57 -13.70
C SER A 43 11.04 -9.24 -14.29
N VAL A 44 11.89 -9.86 -13.46
CA VAL A 44 13.06 -10.63 -13.89
C VAL A 44 12.64 -12.09 -14.06
N PRO A 45 12.62 -12.66 -15.28
CA PRO A 45 12.10 -14.02 -15.50
C PRO A 45 12.77 -15.11 -14.66
N LYS A 46 14.07 -14.96 -14.35
CA LYS A 46 14.81 -15.90 -13.50
C LYS A 46 14.26 -15.99 -12.07
N ASN A 47 13.55 -14.96 -11.59
CA ASN A 47 12.95 -14.90 -10.26
C ASN A 47 11.53 -15.49 -10.19
N ALA A 48 10.96 -15.96 -11.31
CA ALA A 48 9.57 -16.42 -11.34
C ALA A 48 9.29 -17.50 -10.27
N LEU A 49 10.13 -18.53 -10.19
CA LEU A 49 9.98 -19.62 -9.22
C LEU A 49 10.23 -19.17 -7.77
N PHE A 50 11.05 -18.14 -7.55
CA PHE A 50 11.24 -17.56 -6.22
C PHE A 50 9.95 -16.88 -5.73
N PHE A 51 9.32 -16.06 -6.57
CA PHE A 51 8.10 -15.33 -6.19
C PHE A 51 6.82 -16.17 -6.23
N GLN A 52 6.76 -17.21 -7.05
CA GLN A 52 5.59 -18.08 -7.16
C GLN A 52 5.61 -19.22 -6.15
N HIS A 53 6.79 -19.84 -5.92
CA HIS A 53 6.91 -21.10 -5.17
C HIS A 53 7.99 -21.08 -4.08
N GLY A 54 8.58 -19.90 -3.78
CA GLY A 54 9.60 -19.81 -2.74
C GLY A 54 10.89 -20.56 -3.07
N LEU A 55 11.21 -20.78 -4.34
CA LEU A 55 12.39 -21.54 -4.71
C LEU A 55 13.66 -20.68 -4.57
N GLN A 56 14.37 -20.78 -3.43
CA GLN A 56 15.53 -19.92 -3.11
C GLN A 56 16.65 -19.97 -4.16
N ARG A 57 16.91 -21.12 -4.79
CA ARG A 57 17.89 -21.23 -5.89
C ARG A 57 17.55 -20.35 -7.10
N SER A 58 16.35 -19.78 -7.16
CA SER A 58 15.91 -18.89 -8.22
C SER A 58 15.94 -17.42 -7.81
N LEU A 59 16.56 -17.06 -6.67
CA LEU A 59 16.74 -15.65 -6.29
C LEU A 59 17.94 -15.04 -7.02
N PHE A 60 17.65 -14.20 -8.00
CA PHE A 60 18.61 -13.33 -8.69
C PHE A 60 18.37 -11.87 -8.30
N VAL A 61 19.45 -11.20 -7.96
CA VAL A 61 19.43 -9.83 -7.45
C VAL A 61 20.32 -8.91 -8.29
N ALA A 62 19.94 -7.64 -8.36
CA ALA A 62 20.73 -6.57 -8.96
C ALA A 62 21.12 -5.54 -7.88
N PRO A 63 22.39 -5.08 -7.84
CA PRO A 63 22.83 -4.10 -6.86
C PRO A 63 22.26 -2.72 -7.15
N VAL A 64 21.92 -1.98 -6.08
CA VAL A 64 21.59 -0.55 -6.15
C VAL A 64 22.89 0.25 -6.10
N ASP A 65 23.22 0.94 -7.18
CA ASP A 65 24.37 1.84 -7.26
C ASP A 65 23.99 3.21 -7.84
N ASP A 66 24.98 4.02 -8.20
CA ASP A 66 24.75 5.34 -8.79
C ASP A 66 24.00 5.26 -10.14
N GLY A 67 24.07 4.12 -10.83
CA GLY A 67 23.34 3.84 -12.06
C GLY A 67 21.91 3.35 -11.87
N PHE A 68 21.43 3.18 -10.63
CA PHE A 68 20.10 2.66 -10.35
C PHE A 68 19.02 3.76 -10.46
N HIS A 69 18.55 4.00 -11.68
CA HIS A 69 17.51 5.00 -11.99
C HIS A 69 16.32 4.39 -12.74
N PHE A 70 15.18 5.07 -12.67
CA PHE A 70 13.97 4.65 -13.36
C PHE A 70 14.19 4.62 -14.87
N ARG A 71 13.86 3.47 -15.47
CA ARG A 71 13.74 3.28 -16.92
C ARG A 71 12.54 2.38 -17.17
N SER A 72 11.74 2.69 -18.19
CA SER A 72 10.55 1.90 -18.52
C SER A 72 10.90 0.42 -18.81
N ASP A 73 12.06 0.16 -19.43
CA ASP A 73 12.56 -1.19 -19.73
C ASP A 73 13.00 -2.02 -18.50
N GLY A 74 13.12 -1.39 -17.32
CA GLY A 74 13.55 -2.03 -16.08
C GLY A 74 15.01 -2.46 -16.07
N LEU A 75 15.88 -1.85 -16.89
CA LEU A 75 17.28 -2.24 -17.03
C LEU A 75 18.03 -2.29 -15.69
N ALA A 76 17.74 -1.38 -14.76
CA ALA A 76 18.34 -1.33 -13.44
C ALA A 76 18.17 -2.64 -12.63
N PHE A 77 17.06 -3.35 -12.83
CA PHE A 77 16.79 -4.65 -12.18
C PHE A 77 17.38 -5.85 -12.92
N LYS A 78 17.87 -5.65 -14.15
CA LYS A 78 18.37 -6.72 -15.03
C LYS A 78 19.89 -6.68 -15.19
N ASN A 79 20.52 -5.58 -14.79
CA ASN A 79 21.95 -5.38 -14.98
C ASN A 79 22.76 -5.99 -13.82
N ARG A 80 23.88 -6.65 -14.15
CA ARG A 80 24.77 -7.34 -13.18
C ARG A 80 24.01 -8.30 -12.24
N LEU A 81 23.05 -9.04 -12.78
CA LEU A 81 22.32 -10.04 -12.00
C LEU A 81 23.28 -11.09 -11.45
N ARG A 82 23.21 -11.32 -10.14
CA ARG A 82 23.87 -12.43 -9.46
C ARG A 82 22.85 -13.26 -8.71
N GLN A 83 23.14 -14.54 -8.53
CA GLN A 83 22.36 -15.38 -7.63
C GLN A 83 22.69 -14.99 -6.17
N ALA A 84 21.70 -15.02 -5.29
CA ALA A 84 21.88 -14.72 -3.86
C ALA A 84 21.00 -15.61 -2.98
N SER A 85 21.34 -15.71 -1.71
CA SER A 85 20.50 -16.27 -0.64
C SER A 85 19.87 -15.16 0.20
N LEU A 86 18.66 -15.39 0.72
CA LEU A 86 18.04 -14.49 1.68
C LEU A 86 18.87 -14.32 2.96
N ARG A 87 19.70 -15.31 3.31
CA ARG A 87 20.59 -15.27 4.47
C ARG A 87 21.78 -14.30 4.31
N GLU A 88 22.01 -13.78 3.10
CA GLU A 88 23.02 -12.75 2.86
C GLU A 88 22.59 -11.36 3.35
N TYR A 89 21.33 -11.19 3.78
CA TYR A 89 20.77 -9.89 4.13
C TYR A 89 20.29 -9.85 5.57
N ASP A 90 20.49 -8.70 6.21
CA ASP A 90 20.11 -8.44 7.59
C ASP A 90 18.67 -7.92 7.71
N VAL A 91 18.16 -7.33 6.63
CA VAL A 91 16.79 -6.80 6.52
C VAL A 91 16.22 -6.99 5.11
N ILE A 92 14.92 -7.25 5.02
CA ILE A 92 14.15 -7.24 3.78
C ILE A 92 13.21 -6.04 3.76
N LEU A 93 13.26 -5.23 2.70
CA LEU A 93 12.25 -4.20 2.41
C LEU A 93 11.29 -4.75 1.34
N LEU A 94 10.05 -5.03 1.73
CA LEU A 94 9.02 -5.60 0.90
C LEU A 94 8.18 -4.49 0.24
N ARG A 95 8.32 -4.36 -1.08
CA ARG A 95 7.65 -3.37 -1.95
C ARG A 95 6.95 -4.02 -3.14
N LEU A 96 6.39 -5.21 -2.93
CA LEU A 96 5.61 -5.91 -3.96
C LEU A 96 4.24 -5.23 -4.14
N PRO A 97 3.68 -5.17 -5.36
CA PRO A 97 2.28 -4.84 -5.57
C PRO A 97 1.39 -6.06 -5.29
N HIS A 98 0.08 -5.82 -5.13
CA HIS A 98 -0.90 -6.90 -5.12
C HIS A 98 -1.13 -7.48 -6.53
N PRO A 99 -1.49 -8.77 -6.65
CA PRO A 99 -1.58 -9.74 -5.57
C PRO A 99 -0.19 -10.28 -5.14
N VAL A 100 -0.11 -10.77 -3.90
CA VAL A 100 1.02 -11.57 -3.41
C VAL A 100 0.49 -12.96 -3.06
N PRO A 101 1.02 -14.05 -3.66
CA PRO A 101 0.52 -15.40 -3.42
C PRO A 101 0.67 -15.83 -1.96
N ASP A 102 -0.31 -16.56 -1.43
CA ASP A 102 -0.25 -17.13 -0.07
C ASP A 102 0.91 -18.10 0.13
N GLU A 103 1.30 -18.81 -0.93
CA GLU A 103 2.51 -19.64 -0.93
C GLU A 103 3.77 -18.80 -0.69
N PHE A 104 3.87 -17.61 -1.29
CA PHE A 104 5.00 -16.71 -1.09
C PHE A 104 5.03 -16.15 0.33
N TRP A 105 3.87 -15.82 0.90
CA TRP A 105 3.78 -15.39 2.30
C TRP A 105 4.29 -16.46 3.25
N ARG A 106 3.77 -17.69 3.15
CA ARG A 106 4.20 -18.84 3.97
C ARG A 106 5.69 -19.16 3.79
N PHE A 107 6.17 -19.09 2.56
CA PHE A 107 7.58 -19.28 2.27
C PHE A 107 8.43 -18.25 3.01
N LEU A 108 8.14 -16.95 2.83
CA LEU A 108 8.98 -15.87 3.34
C LEU A 108 9.01 -15.86 4.88
N THR A 109 7.86 -16.02 5.53
CA THR A 109 7.77 -16.07 7.00
C THR A 109 8.33 -17.36 7.60
N GLY A 110 8.31 -18.46 6.85
CA GLY A 110 8.89 -19.74 7.28
C GLY A 110 10.42 -19.79 7.29
N ILE A 111 11.09 -18.87 6.59
CA ILE A 111 12.55 -18.89 6.44
C ILE A 111 13.27 -17.62 6.91
N TYR A 112 12.55 -16.51 7.05
CA TYR A 112 13.11 -15.21 7.40
C TYR A 112 12.32 -14.58 8.56
N PRO A 113 12.99 -14.11 9.63
CA PRO A 113 12.29 -13.55 10.79
C PRO A 113 11.46 -12.32 10.41
N GLU A 114 10.16 -12.32 10.71
CA GLU A 114 9.27 -11.21 10.32
C GLU A 114 9.72 -9.85 10.86
N ARG A 115 10.32 -9.80 12.05
CA ARG A 115 10.87 -8.55 12.62
C ARG A 115 11.95 -7.89 11.74
N GLN A 116 12.57 -8.65 10.84
CA GLN A 116 13.58 -8.17 9.89
C GLN A 116 12.96 -7.86 8.51
N ILE A 117 11.63 -7.90 8.36
CA ILE A 117 10.92 -7.59 7.13
C ILE A 117 10.10 -6.32 7.31
N ILE A 118 10.25 -5.36 6.39
CA ILE A 118 9.57 -4.07 6.40
C ILE A 118 8.64 -3.98 5.18
N ASN A 119 7.32 -3.94 5.32
CA ASN A 119 6.53 -4.19 6.53
C ASN A 119 6.41 -5.69 6.83
N ARG A 120 5.99 -6.04 8.05
CA ARG A 120 5.81 -7.45 8.46
C ARG A 120 4.72 -8.14 7.60
N PRO A 121 4.98 -9.33 7.04
CA PRO A 121 4.00 -10.08 6.26
C PRO A 121 2.66 -10.30 6.97
N SER A 122 2.68 -10.73 8.23
CA SER A 122 1.46 -10.93 9.03
C SER A 122 0.66 -9.63 9.19
N GLY A 123 1.35 -8.53 9.51
CA GLY A 123 0.75 -7.20 9.61
C GLY A 123 0.14 -6.75 8.28
N ILE A 124 0.82 -6.97 7.16
CA ILE A 124 0.30 -6.66 5.82
C ILE A 124 -0.97 -7.47 5.55
N GLN A 125 -0.95 -8.79 5.73
CA GLN A 125 -2.10 -9.64 5.44
C GLN A 125 -3.34 -9.25 6.26
N LEU A 126 -3.13 -8.82 7.50
CA LEU A 126 -4.19 -8.31 8.37
C LEU A 126 -4.71 -6.93 7.91
N THR A 127 -3.82 -5.96 7.78
CA THR A 127 -4.17 -4.53 7.63
C THR A 127 -4.54 -4.11 6.22
N SER A 128 -4.10 -4.89 5.22
CA SER A 128 -4.41 -4.65 3.80
C SER A 128 -5.79 -5.20 3.41
N ASN A 129 -6.38 -6.07 4.25
CA ASN A 129 -7.77 -6.49 4.09
C ASN A 129 -8.71 -5.36 4.51
N LYS A 130 -9.67 -4.99 3.66
CA LYS A 130 -10.66 -3.94 4.00
C LYS A 130 -11.47 -4.23 5.25
N HIS A 131 -11.62 -5.49 5.66
CA HIS A 131 -12.25 -5.84 6.93
C HIS A 131 -11.56 -5.20 8.13
N PHE A 132 -10.27 -4.91 8.04
CA PHE A 132 -9.53 -4.23 9.09
C PHE A 132 -10.13 -2.86 9.44
N LEU A 133 -10.76 -2.19 8.46
CA LEU A 133 -11.44 -0.91 8.70
C LEU A 133 -12.59 -1.03 9.70
N LEU A 134 -13.19 -2.21 9.88
CA LEU A 134 -14.24 -2.42 10.90
C LEU A 134 -13.74 -2.20 12.33
N GLN A 135 -12.44 -2.38 12.59
CA GLN A 135 -11.82 -2.08 13.89
C GLN A 135 -11.61 -0.57 14.09
N LEU A 136 -11.78 0.22 13.04
CA LEU A 136 -11.59 1.66 12.96
C LEU A 136 -12.89 2.35 12.52
N ALA A 137 -14.04 1.77 12.89
CA ALA A 137 -15.34 2.22 12.39
C ALA A 137 -15.70 3.64 12.82
N ASP A 138 -15.14 4.12 13.93
CA ASP A 138 -15.24 5.49 14.41
C ASP A 138 -14.51 6.51 13.50
N LEU A 139 -13.53 6.06 12.71
CA LEU A 139 -12.76 6.90 11.79
C LEU A 139 -13.29 6.89 10.36
N CYS A 140 -14.18 5.97 10.03
CA CYS A 140 -14.66 5.68 8.67
C CYS A 140 -16.10 6.18 8.45
N PRO A 141 -16.56 6.29 7.19
CA PRO A 141 -17.99 6.40 6.89
C PRO A 141 -18.76 5.18 7.42
N PRO A 142 -20.09 5.29 7.60
CA PRO A 142 -20.93 4.13 7.89
C PRO A 142 -20.61 2.99 6.92
N MET A 143 -20.34 1.81 7.47
CA MET A 143 -19.94 0.65 6.68
C MET A 143 -20.41 -0.65 7.32
N GLN A 144 -20.54 -1.69 6.51
CA GLN A 144 -20.86 -3.04 6.94
C GLN A 144 -20.29 -4.08 5.98
N LEU A 145 -20.19 -5.32 6.46
CA LEU A 145 -19.92 -6.45 5.56
C LEU A 145 -21.20 -6.82 4.83
N CYS A 146 -21.10 -6.95 3.52
CA CYS A 146 -22.17 -7.45 2.65
C CYS A 146 -21.75 -8.80 2.07
N LYS A 147 -22.37 -9.87 2.54
CA LYS A 147 -22.14 -11.25 2.13
C LYS A 147 -23.30 -11.81 1.32
N THR A 148 -24.50 -11.25 1.51
CA THR A 148 -25.71 -11.67 0.80
C THR A 148 -26.36 -10.50 0.06
N GLU A 149 -27.36 -10.81 -0.77
CA GLU A 149 -28.15 -9.78 -1.44
C GLU A 149 -28.94 -8.94 -0.44
N GLU A 150 -29.46 -9.58 0.61
CA GLU A 150 -30.19 -8.94 1.69
C GLU A 150 -29.30 -7.91 2.41
N ASP A 151 -28.02 -8.20 2.61
CA ASP A 151 -27.08 -7.23 3.18
C ASP A 151 -26.94 -6.01 2.25
N ILE A 152 -26.77 -6.23 0.94
CA ILE A 152 -26.60 -5.16 -0.06
C ILE A 152 -27.86 -4.30 -0.13
N ILE A 153 -29.04 -4.93 -0.24
CA ILE A 153 -30.34 -4.26 -0.32
C ILE A 153 -30.63 -3.53 0.99
N GLY A 154 -30.40 -4.16 2.13
CA GLY A 154 -30.61 -3.58 3.45
C GLY A 154 -29.74 -2.34 3.67
N PHE A 155 -28.49 -2.35 3.20
CA PHE A 155 -27.61 -1.19 3.33
C PHE A 155 -27.98 -0.06 2.37
N LYS A 156 -28.19 -0.37 1.09
CA LYS A 156 -28.47 0.64 0.07
C LYS A 156 -29.79 1.38 0.31
N ASN A 157 -30.72 0.75 1.04
CA ASN A 157 -31.98 1.37 1.43
C ASN A 157 -31.82 2.49 2.48
N GLN A 158 -30.67 2.58 3.15
CA GLN A 158 -30.39 3.64 4.12
C GLN A 158 -29.80 4.90 3.44
N PHE A 159 -28.96 4.70 2.43
CA PHE A 159 -28.27 5.75 1.68
C PHE A 159 -27.58 5.15 0.45
N PRO A 160 -27.09 5.97 -0.51
CA PRO A 160 -26.21 5.50 -1.57
C PRO A 160 -24.94 4.87 -0.99
N ILE A 161 -24.50 3.74 -1.56
CA ILE A 161 -23.36 2.96 -1.05
C ILE A 161 -22.31 2.74 -2.13
N VAL A 162 -21.10 2.43 -1.68
CA VAL A 162 -20.00 1.89 -2.47
C VAL A 162 -19.68 0.51 -1.92
N LEU A 163 -19.67 -0.51 -2.78
CA LEU A 163 -19.23 -1.86 -2.45
C LEU A 163 -17.76 -2.02 -2.87
N LYS A 164 -16.89 -2.35 -1.90
CA LYS A 164 -15.46 -2.53 -2.12
C LYS A 164 -15.05 -4.00 -1.86
N PRO A 165 -14.48 -4.72 -2.83
CA PRO A 165 -13.97 -6.08 -2.59
C PRO A 165 -12.79 -6.07 -1.60
N PRO A 166 -12.66 -7.08 -0.71
CA PRO A 166 -11.73 -7.09 0.41
C PRO A 166 -10.27 -6.95 0.00
N PHE A 167 -9.85 -7.63 -1.07
CA PHE A 167 -8.44 -7.72 -1.49
C PHE A 167 -8.09 -6.93 -2.77
N ASN A 168 -9.01 -6.14 -3.33
CA ASN A 168 -8.72 -5.36 -4.54
C ASN A 168 -8.11 -3.99 -4.24
N TYR A 169 -7.22 -3.52 -5.12
CA TYR A 169 -6.56 -2.22 -5.03
C TYR A 169 -6.82 -1.37 -6.27
N GLY A 170 -6.56 -0.07 -6.18
CA GLY A 170 -6.58 0.83 -7.34
C GLY A 170 -7.96 1.06 -7.95
N GLY A 171 -9.04 0.77 -7.21
CA GLY A 171 -10.41 1.00 -7.66
C GLY A 171 -11.05 -0.17 -8.42
N ASN A 172 -10.36 -1.30 -8.55
CA ASN A 172 -10.85 -2.44 -9.30
C ASN A 172 -12.00 -3.16 -8.58
N GLY A 173 -13.11 -3.39 -9.30
CA GLY A 173 -14.29 -4.05 -8.75
C GLY A 173 -15.08 -3.21 -7.74
N ILE A 174 -14.76 -1.92 -7.58
CA ILE A 174 -15.58 -1.00 -6.79
C ILE A 174 -16.84 -0.67 -7.58
N VAL A 175 -18.00 -0.83 -6.95
CA VAL A 175 -19.27 -0.44 -7.53
C VAL A 175 -20.02 0.53 -6.63
N LYS A 176 -20.66 1.54 -7.22
CA LYS A 176 -21.58 2.44 -6.53
C LYS A 176 -23.00 1.92 -6.73
N VAL A 177 -23.79 1.86 -5.67
CA VAL A 177 -25.22 1.52 -5.72
C VAL A 177 -26.02 2.71 -5.19
N GLU A 178 -26.93 3.22 -6.01
CA GLU A 178 -27.84 4.31 -5.67
C GLU A 178 -29.17 4.04 -6.35
N ASP A 179 -30.23 4.00 -5.55
CA ASP A 179 -31.56 3.54 -5.97
C ASP A 179 -31.49 2.14 -6.62
N ASP A 180 -32.00 1.99 -7.84
CA ASP A 180 -31.97 0.73 -8.60
C ASP A 180 -30.91 0.73 -9.71
N LYS A 181 -29.88 1.56 -9.57
CA LYS A 181 -28.75 1.65 -10.48
C LYS A 181 -27.45 1.28 -9.78
N VAL A 182 -26.60 0.58 -10.52
CA VAL A 182 -25.25 0.18 -10.10
C VAL A 182 -24.25 0.68 -11.13
N TRP A 183 -23.21 1.38 -10.67
CA TRP A 183 -22.15 1.93 -11.53
C TRP A 183 -20.82 1.24 -11.26
N THR A 184 -20.13 0.86 -12.34
CA THR A 184 -18.75 0.40 -12.34
C THR A 184 -17.95 1.34 -13.23
N GLY A 185 -17.25 2.30 -12.61
CA GLY A 185 -16.68 3.45 -13.33
C GLY A 185 -17.79 4.23 -14.07
N ASN A 186 -17.64 4.39 -15.39
CA ASN A 186 -18.58 5.11 -16.24
C ASN A 186 -19.70 4.23 -16.81
N LYS A 187 -19.67 2.91 -16.56
CA LYS A 187 -20.73 1.98 -17.01
C LYS A 187 -21.76 1.81 -15.90
N SER A 188 -23.02 1.61 -16.28
CA SER A 188 -24.09 1.32 -15.33
C SER A 188 -24.95 0.14 -15.76
N MET A 189 -25.50 -0.56 -14.79
CA MET A 189 -26.51 -1.61 -14.97
C MET A 189 -27.63 -1.43 -13.93
N THR A 190 -28.73 -2.18 -14.07
CA THR A 190 -29.77 -2.18 -13.04
C THR A 190 -29.32 -2.97 -11.82
N LEU A 191 -29.90 -2.68 -10.65
CA LEU A 191 -29.65 -3.46 -9.44
C LEU A 191 -30.01 -4.93 -9.64
N ALA A 192 -31.11 -5.23 -10.34
CA ALA A 192 -31.51 -6.62 -10.64
C ALA A 192 -30.43 -7.38 -11.43
N GLN A 193 -29.86 -6.76 -12.46
CA GLN A 193 -28.76 -7.35 -13.25
C GLN A 193 -27.50 -7.56 -12.40
N PHE A 194 -27.17 -6.59 -11.55
CA PHE A 194 -26.03 -6.72 -10.64
C PHE A 194 -26.21 -7.89 -9.65
N LEU A 195 -27.40 -8.02 -9.07
CA LEU A 195 -27.73 -9.12 -8.15
C LEU A 195 -27.72 -10.49 -8.85
N GLU A 196 -28.17 -10.57 -10.11
CA GLU A 196 -28.00 -11.80 -10.92
C GLU A 196 -26.53 -12.21 -11.08
N LEU A 197 -25.65 -11.26 -11.40
CA LEU A 197 -24.21 -11.50 -11.48
C LEU A 197 -23.62 -11.91 -10.12
N PHE A 198 -24.08 -11.26 -9.05
CA PHE A 198 -23.68 -11.58 -7.69
C PHE A 198 -24.06 -13.01 -7.30
N ARG A 199 -25.27 -13.49 -7.63
CA ARG A 199 -25.66 -14.89 -7.38
C ARG A 199 -24.84 -15.89 -8.16
N ALA A 200 -24.50 -15.56 -9.41
CA ALA A 200 -23.70 -16.43 -10.26
C ALA A 200 -22.26 -16.57 -9.75
N ALA A 201 -21.70 -15.51 -9.16
CA ALA A 201 -20.38 -15.51 -8.56
C ALA A 201 -20.36 -14.64 -7.29
N PRO A 202 -20.77 -15.19 -6.13
CA PRO A 202 -20.82 -14.45 -4.88
C PRO A 202 -19.44 -13.93 -4.49
N VAL A 203 -19.38 -12.65 -4.15
CA VAL A 203 -18.17 -11.97 -3.69
C VAL A 203 -18.51 -11.22 -2.41
N GLU A 204 -17.70 -11.34 -1.38
CA GLU A 204 -17.86 -10.53 -0.18
C GLU A 204 -17.46 -9.08 -0.45
N TYR A 205 -18.23 -8.13 0.06
CA TYR A 205 -17.92 -6.69 -0.02
C TYR A 205 -17.85 -6.06 1.36
N LEU A 206 -16.94 -5.10 1.51
CA LEU A 206 -17.15 -4.03 2.49
C LEU A 206 -18.04 -2.98 1.83
N GLY A 207 -19.29 -2.92 2.23
CA GLY A 207 -20.20 -1.83 1.88
C GLY A 207 -19.87 -0.61 2.72
N MET A 208 -19.76 0.55 2.08
CA MET A 208 -19.48 1.83 2.73
C MET A 208 -20.43 2.89 2.19
N LYS A 209 -20.90 3.83 3.02
CA LYS A 209 -21.69 4.97 2.56
C LYS A 209 -20.93 5.73 1.46
N TYR A 210 -21.60 6.01 0.35
CA TYR A 210 -21.07 6.90 -0.67
C TYR A 210 -21.09 8.34 -0.15
N LEU A 211 -19.92 8.98 -0.13
CA LEU A 211 -19.75 10.37 0.28
C LEU A 211 -19.96 11.30 -0.91
N ARG A 212 -20.85 12.28 -0.78
CA ARG A 212 -21.21 13.16 -1.91
C ARG A 212 -20.07 14.12 -2.30
N ASN A 213 -19.21 14.44 -1.34
CA ASN A 213 -18.06 15.34 -1.49
C ASN A 213 -16.79 14.63 -2.01
N VAL A 214 -16.93 13.50 -2.70
CA VAL A 214 -15.80 12.75 -3.28
C VAL A 214 -15.03 13.55 -4.34
N ASP A 215 -15.69 14.52 -4.96
CA ASP A 215 -15.11 15.48 -5.90
C ASP A 215 -14.09 16.42 -5.24
N GLN A 216 -14.16 16.62 -3.92
CA GLN A 216 -13.15 17.34 -3.14
C GLN A 216 -11.82 16.57 -3.04
N GLY A 217 -11.77 15.34 -3.53
CA GLY A 217 -10.55 14.59 -3.72
C GLY A 217 -10.21 13.63 -2.59
N ASP A 218 -9.49 12.59 -2.99
CA ASP A 218 -8.91 11.57 -2.14
C ASP A 218 -7.51 12.01 -1.69
N LYS A 219 -7.36 12.37 -0.41
CA LYS A 219 -6.08 12.79 0.14
C LYS A 219 -5.33 11.56 0.67
N ARG A 220 -4.16 11.31 0.08
CA ARG A 220 -3.18 10.33 0.54
C ARG A 220 -2.24 10.99 1.53
N VAL A 221 -2.23 10.52 2.77
CA VAL A 221 -1.22 10.88 3.78
C VAL A 221 -0.21 9.75 3.87
N ILE A 222 1.09 10.08 3.90
CA ILE A 222 2.18 9.10 4.01
C ILE A 222 2.81 9.15 5.39
N VAL A 223 2.98 7.97 5.97
CA VAL A 223 3.62 7.78 7.27
C VAL A 223 4.80 6.83 7.13
N VAL A 224 5.93 7.18 7.77
CA VAL A 224 7.09 6.31 7.89
C VAL A 224 7.56 6.30 9.34
N ASN A 225 7.66 5.11 9.93
CA ASN A 225 8.11 4.89 11.31
C ASN A 225 7.36 5.78 12.33
N GLY A 226 6.05 5.92 12.15
CA GLY A 226 5.19 6.73 13.02
C GLY A 226 5.17 8.23 12.73
N GLU A 227 6.00 8.72 11.80
CA GLU A 227 6.04 10.14 11.43
C GLU A 227 5.26 10.41 10.14
N ILE A 228 4.38 11.41 10.16
CA ILE A 228 3.70 11.89 8.96
C ILE A 228 4.69 12.69 8.12
N LEU A 229 4.97 12.22 6.91
CA LEU A 229 5.90 12.90 6.01
C LEU A 229 5.23 13.93 5.10
N GLY A 230 3.92 13.84 4.92
CA GLY A 230 3.13 14.80 4.15
C GLY A 230 1.96 14.14 3.46
N ALA A 231 1.31 14.91 2.60
CA ALA A 231 0.13 14.47 1.88
C ALA A 231 0.15 14.89 0.40
N SER A 232 -0.72 14.25 -0.37
CA SER A 232 -1.07 14.67 -1.73
C SER A 232 -2.54 14.40 -1.95
N ILE A 233 -3.23 15.27 -2.69
CA ILE A 233 -4.65 15.08 -3.01
C ILE A 233 -4.83 14.62 -4.44
N ARG A 234 -5.68 13.62 -4.63
CA ARG A 234 -5.97 12.99 -5.92
C ARG A 234 -7.39 13.36 -6.32
N LEU A 235 -7.52 14.12 -7.40
CA LEU A 235 -8.83 14.50 -7.92
C LEU A 235 -9.30 13.47 -8.96
N PRO A 236 -10.60 13.13 -8.98
CA PRO A 236 -11.15 12.25 -9.99
C PRO A 236 -11.08 12.89 -11.39
N ALA A 237 -10.99 12.06 -12.43
CA ALA A 237 -11.12 12.53 -13.80
C ALA A 237 -12.51 13.17 -14.02
N LYS A 238 -12.62 14.13 -14.94
CA LYS A 238 -13.91 14.79 -15.24
C LYS A 238 -14.98 13.74 -15.59
N GLY A 239 -16.08 13.73 -14.83
CA GLY A 239 -17.19 12.77 -15.00
C GLY A 239 -16.99 11.40 -14.34
N SER A 240 -15.86 11.17 -13.67
CA SER A 240 -15.62 10.00 -12.82
C SER A 240 -15.92 10.32 -11.36
N TRP A 241 -16.44 9.34 -10.62
CA TRP A 241 -16.57 9.39 -9.16
C TRP A 241 -15.45 8.59 -8.46
N ILE A 242 -14.51 8.02 -9.23
CA ILE A 242 -13.35 7.27 -8.73
C ILE A 242 -12.12 8.18 -8.82
N CYS A 243 -11.47 8.43 -7.67
CA CYS A 243 -10.35 9.37 -7.53
C CYS A 243 -8.95 8.77 -7.78
N ASN A 244 -8.86 7.53 -8.26
CA ASN A 244 -7.57 6.86 -8.38
C ASN A 244 -6.73 7.41 -9.54
N VAL A 245 -5.51 7.86 -9.22
CA VAL A 245 -4.51 8.36 -10.18
C VAL A 245 -4.18 7.34 -11.27
N ALA A 246 -4.19 6.04 -10.94
CA ALA A 246 -4.01 4.97 -11.92
C ALA A 246 -5.10 4.91 -13.01
N GLN A 247 -6.23 5.59 -12.82
CA GLN A 247 -7.33 5.71 -13.79
C GLN A 247 -7.40 7.13 -14.42
N GLY A 248 -6.30 7.89 -14.40
CA GLY A 248 -6.22 9.21 -15.03
C GLY A 248 -6.51 10.38 -14.09
N GLY A 249 -6.60 10.15 -12.77
CA GLY A 249 -6.63 11.22 -11.77
C GLY A 249 -5.31 11.99 -11.72
N SER A 250 -5.37 13.27 -11.34
CA SER A 250 -4.18 14.12 -11.15
C SER A 250 -3.88 14.29 -9.66
N ALA A 251 -2.61 14.21 -9.29
CA ALA A 251 -2.15 14.48 -7.92
C ALA A 251 -1.74 15.95 -7.77
N PHE A 252 -2.18 16.57 -6.68
CA PHE A 252 -1.89 17.96 -6.35
C PHE A 252 -1.27 18.06 -4.94
N PRO A 253 -0.50 19.14 -4.66
CA PRO A 253 -0.02 19.43 -3.31
C PRO A 253 -1.17 19.46 -2.29
N ALA A 254 -0.94 18.87 -1.12
CA ALA A 254 -1.84 18.95 0.02
C ALA A 254 -1.05 18.83 1.32
N GLU A 255 -1.58 19.43 2.39
CA GLU A 255 -1.05 19.25 3.74
C GLU A 255 -2.03 18.41 4.57
N PRO A 256 -1.53 17.60 5.53
CA PRO A 256 -2.38 16.99 6.55
C PRO A 256 -3.13 18.07 7.33
N ASP A 257 -4.44 17.89 7.52
CA ASP A 257 -5.27 18.77 8.35
C ASP A 257 -5.61 18.15 9.72
N GLN A 258 -6.40 18.84 10.55
CA GLN A 258 -6.72 18.38 11.90
C GLN A 258 -7.43 17.02 11.93
N ASP A 259 -8.28 16.75 10.93
CA ASP A 259 -8.97 15.46 10.80
C ASP A 259 -7.96 14.36 10.43
N ASP A 260 -7.03 14.64 9.52
CA ASP A 260 -5.95 13.69 9.18
C ASP A 260 -5.06 13.40 10.39
N LEU A 261 -4.71 14.42 11.18
CA LEU A 261 -3.92 14.27 12.41
C LEU A 261 -4.67 13.45 13.47
N HIS A 262 -5.98 13.67 13.61
CA HIS A 262 -6.82 12.87 14.51
C HIS A 262 -6.85 11.40 14.09
N ILE A 263 -7.09 11.12 12.81
CA ILE A 263 -7.04 9.77 12.24
C ILE A 263 -5.67 9.13 12.49
N ALA A 264 -4.59 9.86 12.18
CA ALA A 264 -3.22 9.38 12.35
C ALA A 264 -2.91 9.04 13.82
N SER A 265 -3.36 9.85 14.78
CA SER A 265 -3.12 9.61 16.21
C SER A 265 -3.66 8.27 16.71
N ARG A 266 -4.77 7.79 16.11
CA ARG A 266 -5.36 6.48 16.39
C ARG A 266 -4.78 5.36 15.54
N LEU A 267 -4.55 5.62 14.26
CA LEU A 267 -4.13 4.62 13.29
C LEU A 267 -2.67 4.20 13.44
N ILE A 268 -1.77 5.16 13.67
CA ILE A 268 -0.31 4.94 13.69
C ILE A 268 0.09 3.89 14.74
N PRO A 269 -0.33 3.99 16.03
CA PRO A 269 0.08 3.02 17.05
C PRO A 269 -0.34 1.59 16.72
N ILE A 270 -1.57 1.41 16.21
CA ILE A 270 -2.12 0.10 15.84
C ILE A 270 -1.31 -0.51 14.69
N LEU A 271 -1.02 0.27 13.65
CA LEU A 271 -0.24 -0.21 12.51
C LEU A 271 1.20 -0.54 12.90
N LEU A 272 1.83 0.27 13.75
CA LEU A 272 3.18 -0.01 14.26
C LEU A 272 3.23 -1.28 15.12
N GLU A 273 2.21 -1.55 15.93
CA GLU A 273 2.09 -2.80 16.71
C GLU A 273 2.09 -4.04 15.80
N HIS A 274 1.42 -3.94 14.65
CA HIS A 274 1.43 -4.97 13.62
C HIS A 274 2.68 -4.96 12.73
N GLY A 275 3.67 -4.11 13.00
CA GLY A 275 4.91 -4.02 12.22
C GLY A 275 4.74 -3.40 10.83
N ILE A 276 3.75 -2.53 10.68
CA ILE A 276 3.56 -1.68 9.50
C ILE A 276 4.28 -0.36 9.75
N VAL A 277 5.44 -0.20 9.13
CA VAL A 277 6.37 0.93 9.32
C VAL A 277 6.19 1.99 8.25
N ILE A 278 6.01 1.58 7.00
CA ILE A 278 5.82 2.48 5.85
C ILE A 278 4.46 2.23 5.22
N PHE A 279 3.56 3.19 5.33
CA PHE A 279 2.20 3.06 4.83
C PHE A 279 1.61 4.40 4.43
N GLY A 280 0.48 4.35 3.75
CA GLY A 280 -0.31 5.54 3.46
C GLY A 280 -1.77 5.27 3.72
N PHE A 281 -2.48 6.27 4.24
CA PHE A 281 -3.91 6.20 4.44
C PHE A 281 -4.61 7.26 3.59
N ASP A 282 -5.80 6.93 3.13
CA ASP A 282 -6.63 7.77 2.27
C ASP A 282 -7.79 8.34 3.05
N THR A 283 -8.02 9.64 2.87
CA THR A 283 -9.17 10.32 3.45
C THR A 283 -10.03 10.97 2.38
N LEU A 284 -11.34 10.90 2.60
CA LEU A 284 -12.36 11.57 1.79
C LEU A 284 -13.15 12.55 2.66
N VAL A 285 -13.75 13.56 2.04
CA VAL A 285 -14.62 14.51 2.73
C VAL A 285 -16.01 13.89 2.88
N ASN A 286 -16.51 13.81 4.10
CA ASN A 286 -17.86 13.33 4.41
C ASN A 286 -18.93 14.41 4.19
N ASP A 287 -20.20 14.05 4.37
CA ASP A 287 -21.32 14.97 4.14
C ASP A 287 -21.36 16.17 5.10
N ALA A 288 -20.63 16.10 6.23
CA ALA A 288 -20.49 17.19 7.19
C ALA A 288 -19.26 18.07 6.92
N GLY A 289 -18.48 17.80 5.87
CA GLY A 289 -17.30 18.58 5.48
C GLY A 289 -16.00 18.18 6.18
N HIS A 290 -16.00 17.09 6.96
CA HIS A 290 -14.82 16.57 7.65
C HIS A 290 -14.14 15.45 6.86
N ARG A 291 -12.81 15.29 7.02
CA ARG A 291 -12.10 14.15 6.45
C ARG A 291 -12.31 12.89 7.28
N THR A 292 -12.52 11.78 6.59
CA THR A 292 -12.74 10.46 7.18
C THR A 292 -11.93 9.41 6.44
N LEU A 293 -11.46 8.40 7.16
CA LEU A 293 -10.64 7.31 6.63
C LEU A 293 -11.44 6.48 5.61
N SER A 294 -10.88 6.27 4.42
CA SER A 294 -11.49 5.47 3.36
C SER A 294 -10.72 4.19 3.02
N GLU A 295 -9.39 4.23 3.13
CA GLU A 295 -8.50 3.12 2.77
C GLU A 295 -7.15 3.22 3.51
N ILE A 296 -6.53 2.07 3.76
CA ILE A 296 -5.17 1.95 4.29
C ILE A 296 -4.35 1.13 3.30
N ASN A 297 -3.14 1.59 2.99
CA ASN A 297 -2.22 0.98 2.04
C ASN A 297 -0.92 0.61 2.74
N THR A 298 -0.72 -0.68 3.03
CA THR A 298 0.42 -1.17 3.83
C THR A 298 1.45 -1.99 3.04
N LEU A 299 1.22 -2.21 1.73
CA LEU A 299 2.10 -3.04 0.89
C LEU A 299 3.18 -2.19 0.17
N SER A 300 2.91 -1.71 -1.04
CA SER A 300 3.82 -0.85 -1.81
C SER A 300 3.17 0.48 -2.15
N ILE A 301 3.35 1.46 -1.27
CA ILE A 301 2.91 2.84 -1.46
C ILE A 301 3.82 3.61 -2.44
N GLY A 302 3.23 4.52 -3.21
CA GLY A 302 3.92 5.59 -3.92
C GLY A 302 3.91 6.90 -3.14
N GLY A 303 4.23 8.02 -3.79
CA GLY A 303 3.98 9.37 -3.27
C GLY A 303 5.19 10.09 -2.66
N LEU A 304 6.20 9.39 -2.12
CA LEU A 304 7.35 10.05 -1.48
C LEU A 304 8.06 11.08 -2.41
N PRO A 305 8.39 10.75 -3.68
CA PRO A 305 9.02 11.73 -4.57
C PRO A 305 8.07 12.87 -4.97
N GLN A 306 6.77 12.59 -5.12
CA GLN A 306 5.76 13.60 -5.45
C GLN A 306 5.64 14.62 -4.31
N ILE A 307 5.53 14.15 -3.07
CA ILE A 307 5.41 15.03 -1.90
C ILE A 307 6.71 15.82 -1.71
N ALA A 308 7.89 15.22 -1.92
CA ALA A 308 9.16 15.95 -1.92
C ALA A 308 9.17 17.10 -2.93
N GLN A 309 8.67 16.85 -4.15
CA GLN A 309 8.57 17.87 -5.19
C GLN A 309 7.58 18.97 -4.82
N PHE A 310 6.40 18.62 -4.30
CA PHE A 310 5.35 19.59 -3.94
C PHE A 310 5.75 20.49 -2.77
N THR A 311 6.44 19.93 -1.77
CA THR A 311 6.81 20.66 -0.55
C THR A 311 8.19 21.32 -0.62
N GLY A 312 9.05 20.91 -1.57
CA GLY A 312 10.47 21.29 -1.60
C GLY A 312 11.28 20.72 -0.42
N ARG A 313 10.69 19.84 0.39
CA ARG A 313 11.33 19.24 1.57
C ARG A 313 12.05 17.93 1.21
N PRO A 314 13.05 17.51 1.99
CA PRO A 314 13.82 16.28 1.73
C PRO A 314 13.06 15.00 2.12
N ILE A 315 11.77 14.89 1.78
CA ILE A 315 10.85 13.82 2.22
C ILE A 315 11.39 12.41 1.96
N VAL A 316 12.02 12.17 0.80
CA VAL A 316 12.59 10.86 0.47
C VAL A 316 13.78 10.50 1.37
N LYS A 317 14.61 11.49 1.71
CA LYS A 317 15.75 11.34 2.62
C LYS A 317 15.28 11.10 4.05
N ASP A 318 14.25 11.83 4.48
CA ASP A 318 13.65 11.66 5.81
C ASP A 318 13.03 10.26 5.96
N ALA A 319 12.29 9.80 4.94
CA ALA A 319 11.78 8.43 4.88
C ALA A 319 12.91 7.39 5.00
N ALA A 320 14.00 7.57 4.24
CA ALA A 320 15.15 6.67 4.30
C ALA A 320 15.80 6.65 5.69
N HIS A 321 15.95 7.82 6.33
CA HIS A 321 16.49 7.92 7.69
C HIS A 321 15.60 7.20 8.72
N LEU A 322 14.29 7.44 8.68
CA LEU A 322 13.31 6.83 9.58
C LEU A 322 13.26 5.30 9.45
N LEU A 323 13.36 4.78 8.22
CA LEU A 323 13.46 3.33 7.99
C LEU A 323 14.75 2.76 8.61
N TRP A 324 15.88 3.45 8.50
CA TRP A 324 17.12 3.00 9.12
C TRP A 324 17.10 3.08 10.65
N GLU A 325 16.42 4.07 11.23
CA GLU A 325 16.23 4.11 12.69
C GLU A 325 15.31 2.98 13.17
N TYR A 326 14.26 2.62 12.42
CA TYR A 326 13.46 1.41 12.70
C TYR A 326 14.31 0.14 12.66
N VAL A 327 15.13 -0.04 11.61
CA VAL A 327 16.04 -1.21 11.48
C VAL A 327 16.97 -1.32 12.69
N LYS A 328 17.55 -0.18 13.11
CA LYS A 328 18.42 -0.12 14.27
C LYS A 328 17.69 -0.48 15.57
N SER A 329 16.47 0.02 15.79
CA SER A 329 15.73 -0.23 17.03
C SER A 329 15.18 -1.65 17.13
N GLU A 330 14.60 -2.20 16.05
CA GLU A 330 13.92 -3.49 16.11
C GLU A 330 14.85 -4.69 15.93
N ILE A 331 15.95 -4.53 15.17
CA ILE A 331 16.90 -5.65 14.97
C ILE A 331 17.97 -5.67 16.07
N TYR A 332 18.34 -4.50 16.64
CA TYR A 332 19.46 -4.41 17.60
C TYR A 332 19.17 -3.62 18.89
N GLY A 333 18.00 -2.97 19.01
CA GLY A 333 17.65 -2.12 20.16
C GLY A 333 16.92 -2.84 21.31
N ARG A 334 16.47 -4.08 21.13
CA ARG A 334 15.95 -4.91 22.25
C ARG A 334 17.04 -5.90 22.67
N PRO A 335 17.53 -5.87 23.92
CA PRO A 335 18.26 -7.01 24.46
C PRO A 335 17.35 -8.23 24.27
N THR A 336 17.90 -9.32 23.74
CA THR A 336 17.27 -10.63 23.87
C THR A 336 16.94 -10.82 25.34
N ALA A 337 15.66 -10.70 25.70
CA ALA A 337 15.18 -11.23 26.96
C ALA A 337 15.45 -12.73 26.87
N VAL A 338 16.51 -13.14 27.56
CA VAL A 338 16.81 -14.53 27.84
C VAL A 338 15.57 -15.10 28.54
N ALA A 339 14.97 -16.11 27.94
CA ALA A 339 14.13 -17.08 28.62
C ALA A 339 14.77 -18.45 28.39
#